data_AF-A0A2E0RQC8-F1
#
_entry.id   AF-A0A2E0RQC8-F1
#
_cell.length_a   1.000
_cell.length_b   1.000
_cell.length_c   1.000
_cell.angle_alpha   90.00
_cell.angle_beta   90.00
_cell.angle_gamma   90.00
#
_symmetry.space_group_name_H-M   'P 1'
#
loop_
_entity.id
_entity.type
_entity.pdbx_description
1 polymer ?
#
loop_
_entity_poly.entity_id
_entity_poly.type
_entity_poly.pdbx_seq_one_letter_code
_entity_poly.pdbx_strand_id
1 'polypeptide(L)'
;MTAAGRRIEYRRPPILRDVAGERVDRVLLTKATMTRVSHLIEDAFASAVGDSIILAGFQHPSLQAAEHDRYEALAADPDRLVVTFAAGDAPGSGAMRHVSLPDGHPLTSEWFVIVVSPEFSCALFGTVGDELVAFESDRPVMATCTFESVIAVECAQALAAMVDEHDPELAADIRSRARSATTAPRPSPESSQHLISSILTVLEQQRDRWREQREINHSLQLALRRAESESLRVQNLASLGVSASSLAHELNNPLTSIGLAVELIGHEARAMLESTEPDLATWRSRLAEIADAAERAERVGHRMSDAVQTILGSVRPSDSDLESIDLAAWLGEFAEETSVDLGRSIVTDVAPATFVLAQDGRLRHIFSNLVRNAHQADASDSPITIRADVGAHDVMVSVVDRGPGIPPTLVQDVFEPFVSGRTATGGTGLGLALARQVAQDLRGDVFVSRTSGEGTVMTVRLSRTSPSSRTPPVREPTASLRGPVQDGRILVLDDDEEVRLALGSLLERTGYSVISVGDPATAIAEVRAHDYDTIFVDNFLHPSLTFERVVDDLEAARPGVRDRIVMITGSLASNANETAARLGVRVLLKPFSRRDLEQLLTDR
;
A
#
# COMPACT_ATOMS: atom_id res chain seq x y z
N MET A 1 11.74 -11.31 -19.82
CA MET A 1 13.04 -11.74 -20.39
C MET A 1 14.16 -11.08 -19.62
N THR A 2 14.76 -11.85 -18.73
CA THR A 2 15.86 -11.48 -17.83
C THR A 2 17.17 -11.39 -18.62
N ALA A 3 17.73 -10.19 -18.72
CA ALA A 3 19.09 -9.98 -19.22
C ALA A 3 20.09 -10.32 -18.11
N ALA A 4 20.36 -11.62 -17.95
CA ALA A 4 21.51 -12.12 -17.24
C ALA A 4 22.71 -12.16 -18.21
N GLY A 5 23.81 -11.49 -17.86
CA GLY A 5 25.09 -11.53 -18.58
C GLY A 5 25.72 -10.13 -18.63
N ARG A 6 26.89 -9.84 -18.06
CA ARG A 6 28.02 -10.66 -17.62
C ARG A 6 28.66 -9.97 -16.40
N ARG A 7 28.78 -10.66 -15.26
CA ARG A 7 29.79 -10.32 -14.24
C ARG A 7 31.11 -10.88 -14.77
N ILE A 8 32.00 -10.00 -15.25
CA ILE A 8 33.40 -10.37 -15.49
C ILE A 8 34.09 -10.23 -14.14
N GLU A 9 34.08 -11.32 -13.38
CA GLU A 9 34.70 -11.42 -12.06
C GLU A 9 36.05 -12.13 -12.24
N TYR A 10 37.15 -11.37 -12.34
CA TYR A 10 38.51 -11.79 -12.00
C TYR A 10 39.38 -10.54 -11.81
N ARG A 11 39.10 -9.74 -10.77
CA ARG A 11 40.13 -8.88 -10.16
C ARG A 11 40.74 -9.69 -9.02
N ARG A 12 42.05 -9.94 -9.06
CA ARG A 12 42.77 -10.47 -7.90
C ARG A 12 42.47 -9.58 -6.68
N PRO A 13 42.42 -10.14 -5.45
CA PRO A 13 42.19 -9.35 -4.26
C PRO A 13 43.20 -8.20 -4.14
N PRO A 14 42.79 -7.07 -3.55
CA PRO A 14 43.67 -5.92 -3.41
C PRO A 14 44.90 -6.29 -2.55
N ILE A 15 46.10 -5.95 -3.00
CA ILE A 15 47.37 -6.42 -2.42
C ILE A 15 47.54 -5.90 -1.00
N LEU A 16 47.28 -4.62 -0.77
CA LEU A 16 47.42 -4.01 0.56
C LEU A 16 46.31 -4.45 1.52
N ARG A 17 45.15 -4.80 0.96
CA ARG A 17 44.06 -5.39 1.73
C ARG A 17 44.42 -6.76 2.27
N ASP A 18 45.07 -7.61 1.47
CA ASP A 18 45.51 -8.93 1.93
C ASP A 18 46.59 -8.81 3.02
N VAL A 19 47.46 -7.80 2.93
CA VAL A 19 48.42 -7.49 3.99
C VAL A 19 47.69 -7.14 5.28
N ALA A 20 46.80 -6.15 5.30
CA ALA A 20 46.12 -5.75 6.53
C ALA A 20 45.18 -6.83 7.09
N GLY A 21 44.54 -7.61 6.22
CA GLY A 21 43.61 -8.68 6.61
C GLY A 21 42.36 -8.14 7.32
N GLU A 22 41.94 -8.82 8.39
CA GLU A 22 40.84 -8.39 9.28
C GLU A 22 41.33 -7.57 10.48
N ARG A 23 42.62 -7.20 10.53
CA ARG A 23 43.22 -6.49 11.67
C ARG A 23 42.78 -5.02 11.77
N VAL A 24 42.23 -4.45 10.70
CA VAL A 24 41.81 -3.04 10.66
C VAL A 24 40.40 -2.93 10.09
N ASP A 25 39.55 -2.19 10.80
CA ASP A 25 38.20 -1.91 10.35
C ASP A 25 38.17 -1.10 9.06
N ARG A 26 37.12 -1.33 8.27
CA ARG A 26 36.89 -0.62 7.02
C ARG A 26 35.89 0.49 7.22
N VAL A 27 36.15 1.62 6.57
CA VAL A 27 35.27 2.78 6.59
C VAL A 27 34.87 3.14 5.17
N LEU A 28 33.58 3.41 4.98
CA LEU A 28 33.07 3.93 3.72
C LEU A 28 33.28 5.45 3.68
N LEU A 29 34.16 5.92 2.81
CA LEU A 29 34.47 7.32 2.60
C LEU A 29 34.00 7.77 1.22
N THR A 30 33.88 9.07 1.01
CA THR A 30 33.82 9.62 -0.36
C THR A 30 35.24 9.83 -0.89
N LYS A 31 35.40 9.83 -2.22
CA LYS A 31 36.68 10.12 -2.88
C LYS A 31 37.29 11.44 -2.37
N ALA A 32 36.48 12.50 -2.26
CA ALA A 32 36.95 13.79 -1.73
C ALA A 32 37.41 13.73 -0.27
N THR A 33 36.73 12.96 0.58
CA THR A 33 37.16 12.75 1.97
C THR A 33 38.47 11.98 2.02
N MET A 34 38.61 10.92 1.23
CA MET A 34 39.85 10.15 1.15
C MET A 34 41.02 11.02 0.67
N THR A 35 40.84 11.84 -0.36
CA THR A 35 41.86 12.81 -0.82
C THR A 35 42.23 13.81 0.27
N ARG A 36 41.27 14.35 1.03
CA ARG A 36 41.58 15.26 2.16
C ARG A 36 42.37 14.57 3.27
N VAL A 37 42.05 13.31 3.59
CA VAL A 37 42.83 12.53 4.57
C VAL A 37 44.24 12.26 4.04
N SER A 38 44.40 11.96 2.74
CA SER A 38 45.72 11.86 2.08
C SER A 38 46.57 13.09 2.29
N HIS A 39 46.00 14.26 1.99
CA HIS A 39 46.74 15.51 2.07
C HIS A 39 47.18 15.81 3.52
N LEU A 40 46.35 15.50 4.51
CA LEU A 40 46.75 15.62 5.93
C LEU A 40 47.93 14.72 6.29
N ILE A 41 47.95 13.48 5.78
CA ILE A 41 49.05 12.53 6.00
C ILE A 41 50.33 13.02 5.32
N GLU A 42 50.22 13.50 4.08
CA GLU A 42 51.34 14.03 3.30
C GLU A 42 51.90 15.34 3.90
N ASP A 43 51.06 16.23 4.41
CA ASP A 43 51.49 17.46 5.08
C ASP A 43 52.22 17.14 6.41
N ALA A 44 51.76 16.12 7.14
CA ALA A 44 52.46 15.60 8.31
C ALA A 44 53.81 14.98 7.94
N PHE A 45 53.88 14.24 6.83
CA PHE A 45 55.14 13.70 6.30
C PHE A 45 56.11 14.80 5.88
N ALA A 46 55.61 15.89 5.27
CA ALA A 46 56.41 17.05 4.88
C ALA A 46 57.09 17.74 6.07
N SER A 47 56.57 17.52 7.29
CA SER A 47 57.07 18.09 8.54
C SER A 47 57.91 17.10 9.35
N ALA A 48 57.96 15.81 8.95
CA ALA A 48 58.67 14.77 9.68
C ALA A 48 60.19 14.91 9.54
N VAL A 49 60.91 14.64 10.63
CA VAL A 49 62.37 14.69 10.70
C VAL A 49 62.97 13.28 10.66
N GLY A 50 64.06 13.13 9.92
CA GLY A 50 64.85 11.90 9.81
C GLY A 50 64.41 10.98 8.68
N ASP A 51 65.06 9.82 8.59
CA ASP A 51 64.90 8.86 7.50
C ASP A 51 63.45 8.39 7.37
N SER A 52 62.74 8.94 6.38
CA SER A 52 61.30 8.77 6.22
C SER A 52 60.96 8.33 4.81
N ILE A 53 59.91 7.52 4.67
CA ILE A 53 59.44 7.03 3.38
C ILE A 53 57.94 7.27 3.21
N ILE A 54 57.56 7.70 2.00
CA ILE A 54 56.18 7.74 1.53
C ILE A 54 56.05 6.93 0.23
N LEU A 55 55.07 6.03 0.20
CA LEU A 55 54.72 5.20 -0.94
C LEU A 55 53.28 5.53 -1.35
N ALA A 56 53.09 6.07 -2.56
CA ALA A 56 51.77 6.52 -3.02
C ALA A 56 51.36 5.87 -4.34
N GLY A 57 50.13 5.35 -4.40
CA GLY A 57 49.56 4.68 -5.55
C GLY A 57 48.41 5.44 -6.19
N PHE A 58 48.47 5.58 -7.51
CA PHE A 58 47.47 6.27 -8.32
C PHE A 58 46.79 5.33 -9.29
N GLN A 59 45.46 5.40 -9.34
CA GLN A 59 44.64 4.54 -10.21
C GLN A 59 44.65 4.98 -11.69
N HIS A 60 45.04 6.22 -11.98
CA HIS A 60 45.08 6.75 -13.34
C HIS A 60 46.28 7.70 -13.53
N PRO A 61 46.99 7.65 -14.67
CA PRO A 61 48.15 8.52 -14.93
C PRO A 61 47.84 10.01 -14.78
N SER A 62 46.62 10.43 -15.13
CA SER A 62 46.21 11.83 -14.98
C SER A 62 46.09 12.30 -13.52
N LEU A 63 45.78 11.41 -12.58
CA LEU A 63 45.73 11.74 -11.16
C LEU A 63 47.14 11.90 -10.60
N GLN A 64 48.06 11.03 -11.02
CA GLN A 64 49.48 11.17 -10.69
C GLN A 64 50.05 12.48 -11.25
N ALA A 65 49.74 12.81 -12.51
CA ALA A 65 50.20 14.04 -13.14
C ALA A 65 49.68 15.30 -12.41
N ALA A 66 48.44 15.25 -11.90
CA ALA A 66 47.86 16.36 -11.14
C ALA A 66 48.57 16.59 -9.79
N GLU A 67 49.10 15.52 -9.16
CA GLU A 67 49.79 15.58 -7.87
C GLU A 67 51.32 15.57 -8.00
N HIS A 68 51.86 15.60 -9.23
CA HIS A 68 53.29 15.44 -9.48
C HIS A 68 54.16 16.46 -8.73
N ASP A 69 53.84 17.76 -8.86
CA ASP A 69 54.60 18.84 -8.23
C ASP A 69 54.65 18.71 -6.70
N ARG A 70 53.58 18.18 -6.10
CA ARG A 70 53.47 17.97 -4.65
C ARG A 70 54.41 16.87 -4.18
N TYR A 71 54.40 15.71 -4.84
CA TYR A 71 55.29 14.60 -4.51
C TYR A 71 56.76 14.93 -4.84
N GLU A 72 57.02 15.72 -5.88
CA GLU A 72 58.36 16.19 -6.21
C GLU A 72 58.90 17.15 -5.12
N ALA A 73 58.06 18.04 -4.60
CA ALA A 73 58.42 18.92 -3.49
C ALA A 73 58.72 18.14 -2.20
N LEU A 74 57.98 17.06 -1.92
CA LEU A 74 58.28 16.17 -0.79
C LEU A 74 59.64 15.48 -0.94
N ALA A 75 60.02 15.14 -2.17
CA ALA A 75 61.27 14.45 -2.50
C ALA A 75 62.51 15.36 -2.50
N ALA A 76 62.33 16.68 -2.35
CA ALA A 76 63.43 17.63 -2.34
C ALA A 76 64.35 17.49 -1.11
N ASP A 77 63.84 16.89 -0.02
CA ASP A 77 64.62 16.58 1.18
C ASP A 77 65.36 15.24 0.99
N PRO A 78 66.70 15.21 1.06
CA PRO A 78 67.49 13.99 0.84
C PRO A 78 67.25 12.90 1.90
N ASP A 79 66.76 13.25 3.09
CA ASP A 79 66.41 12.30 4.14
C ASP A 79 65.05 11.61 3.88
N ARG A 80 64.37 11.96 2.78
CA ARG A 80 63.06 11.41 2.41
C ARG A 80 63.15 10.57 1.14
N LEU A 81 62.57 9.37 1.21
CA LEU A 81 62.33 8.53 0.03
C LEU A 81 60.86 8.66 -0.38
N VAL A 82 60.61 9.22 -1.56
CA VAL A 82 59.28 9.37 -2.14
C VAL A 82 59.16 8.44 -3.35
N VAL A 83 58.24 7.49 -3.29
CA VAL A 83 57.98 6.54 -4.38
C VAL A 83 56.53 6.60 -4.81
N THR A 84 56.29 6.79 -6.10
CA THR A 84 54.95 6.76 -6.68
C THR A 84 54.74 5.55 -7.60
N PHE A 85 53.56 4.95 -7.51
CA PHE A 85 53.14 3.81 -8.32
C PHE A 85 51.96 4.24 -9.20
N ALA A 86 52.11 4.14 -10.51
CA ALA A 86 51.02 4.41 -11.45
C ALA A 86 51.24 3.66 -12.77
N ALA A 87 50.19 3.52 -13.57
CA ALA A 87 50.32 3.01 -14.92
C ALA A 87 50.98 4.06 -15.85
N GLY A 88 51.81 3.62 -16.79
CA GLY A 88 52.47 4.49 -17.78
C GLY A 88 53.88 4.94 -17.41
N ASP A 89 54.49 5.75 -18.27
CA ASP A 89 55.87 6.24 -18.10
C ASP A 89 55.95 7.41 -17.10
N ALA A 90 57.11 7.57 -16.46
CA ALA A 90 57.35 8.61 -15.47
C ALA A 90 57.11 10.02 -16.04
N PRO A 91 56.43 10.93 -15.31
CA PRO A 91 56.17 12.29 -15.77
C PRO A 91 57.43 13.18 -15.91
N GLY A 92 58.62 12.73 -15.50
CA GLY A 92 59.88 13.47 -15.69
C GLY A 92 61.07 12.87 -14.93
N SER A 93 62.25 13.50 -15.04
CA SER A 93 63.45 13.17 -14.24
C SER A 93 63.50 14.06 -12.98
N GLY A 94 63.22 13.47 -11.83
CA GLY A 94 63.12 14.17 -10.55
C GLY A 94 63.82 13.44 -9.39
N ALA A 95 63.78 14.04 -8.20
CA ALA A 95 64.18 13.40 -6.95
C ALA A 95 63.19 12.29 -6.55
N MET A 96 61.90 12.44 -6.92
CA MET A 96 60.88 11.41 -6.74
C MET A 96 61.22 10.15 -7.57
N ARG A 97 61.03 8.96 -6.98
CA ARG A 97 61.14 7.68 -7.70
C ARG A 97 59.77 7.25 -8.22
N HIS A 98 59.73 6.79 -9.47
CA HIS A 98 58.51 6.31 -10.10
C HIS A 98 58.62 4.82 -10.44
N VAL A 99 57.60 4.06 -10.04
CA VAL A 99 57.43 2.65 -10.39
C VAL A 99 56.28 2.54 -11.39
N SER A 100 56.62 2.19 -12.63
CA SER A 100 55.63 1.96 -13.68
C SER A 100 54.92 0.62 -13.46
N LEU A 101 53.59 0.66 -13.35
CA LEU A 101 52.75 -0.51 -13.19
C LEU A 101 52.20 -0.98 -14.56
N PRO A 102 52.24 -2.28 -14.88
CA PRO A 102 51.60 -2.81 -16.08
C PRO A 102 50.08 -2.54 -16.09
N ASP A 103 49.51 -2.39 -17.29
CA ASP A 103 48.06 -2.29 -17.45
C ASP A 103 47.34 -3.50 -16.84
N GLY A 104 46.35 -3.24 -15.99
CA GLY A 104 45.59 -4.28 -15.29
C GLY A 104 46.29 -4.87 -14.06
N HIS A 105 47.43 -4.31 -13.62
CA HIS A 105 48.05 -4.68 -12.35
C HIS A 105 47.09 -4.41 -11.17
N PRO A 106 46.96 -5.28 -10.15
CA PRO A 106 45.98 -5.11 -9.07
C PRO A 106 46.04 -3.75 -8.36
N LEU A 107 47.26 -3.22 -8.16
CA LEU A 107 47.47 -1.89 -7.58
C LEU A 107 46.90 -0.73 -8.41
N THR A 108 46.67 -0.88 -9.72
CA THR A 108 46.01 0.19 -10.50
C THR A 108 44.53 0.34 -10.15
N SER A 109 43.96 -0.63 -9.42
CA SER A 109 42.60 -0.55 -8.88
C SER A 109 42.54 -0.10 -7.42
N GLU A 110 43.69 0.07 -6.77
CA GLU A 110 43.82 0.55 -5.40
C GLU A 110 44.38 1.97 -5.39
N TRP A 111 43.79 2.81 -4.57
CA TRP A 111 44.38 4.08 -4.21
C TRP A 111 45.04 3.90 -2.84
N PHE A 112 46.29 4.34 -2.65
CA PHE A 112 46.98 4.20 -1.37
C PHE A 112 48.03 5.28 -1.10
N VAL A 113 48.24 5.57 0.17
CA VAL A 113 49.36 6.34 0.72
C VAL A 113 49.84 5.64 1.99
N ILE A 114 51.09 5.23 1.99
CA ILE A 114 51.76 4.58 3.12
C ILE A 114 52.94 5.44 3.52
N VAL A 115 52.96 5.83 4.78
CA VAL A 115 54.05 6.60 5.38
C VAL A 115 54.69 5.75 6.47
N VAL A 116 56.01 5.66 6.43
CA VAL A 116 56.80 5.08 7.52
C VAL A 116 57.90 6.08 7.87
N SER A 117 57.81 6.67 9.07
CA SER A 117 58.83 7.57 9.60
C SER A 117 59.11 7.26 11.08
N PRO A 118 60.20 7.79 11.65
CA PRO A 118 60.45 7.75 13.09
C PRO A 118 59.35 8.45 13.90
N GLU A 119 58.71 9.46 13.30
CA GLU A 119 57.73 10.31 13.97
C GLU A 119 56.29 9.75 13.95
N PHE A 120 55.92 9.04 12.89
CA PHE A 120 54.66 8.34 12.80
C PHE A 120 54.70 7.32 11.66
N SER A 121 53.80 6.36 11.70
CA SER A 121 53.60 5.44 10.59
C SER A 121 52.12 5.32 10.33
N CYS A 122 51.73 5.33 9.07
CA CYS A 122 50.34 5.29 8.66
C CYS A 122 50.20 4.51 7.34
N ALA A 123 49.12 3.75 7.22
CA ALA A 123 48.69 3.19 5.95
C ALA A 123 47.24 3.59 5.69
N LEU A 124 47.02 4.32 4.60
CA LEU A 124 45.72 4.65 4.07
C LEU A 124 45.59 4.02 2.68
N PHE A 125 44.62 3.15 2.47
CA PHE A 125 44.38 2.55 1.16
C PHE A 125 42.91 2.20 0.97
N GLY A 126 42.44 2.15 -0.26
CA GLY A 126 41.04 1.89 -0.54
C GLY A 126 40.75 1.53 -2.00
N THR A 127 39.62 0.87 -2.19
CA THR A 127 39.09 0.52 -3.51
C THR A 127 37.88 1.38 -3.81
N VAL A 128 37.93 2.09 -4.93
CA VAL A 128 36.84 2.94 -5.41
C VAL A 128 35.72 2.05 -5.96
N GLY A 129 34.48 2.30 -5.55
CA GLY A 129 33.31 1.55 -6.02
C GLY A 129 32.91 1.91 -7.46
N ASP A 130 32.31 0.95 -8.17
CA ASP A 130 31.86 1.10 -9.57
C ASP A 130 30.51 1.85 -9.70
N GLU A 131 30.00 2.45 -8.62
CA GLU A 131 28.71 3.14 -8.63
C GLU A 131 28.72 4.40 -9.51
N LEU A 132 27.62 4.60 -10.25
CA LEU A 132 27.33 5.82 -10.99
C LEU A 132 26.93 6.92 -10.01
N VAL A 133 27.80 7.91 -9.84
CA VAL A 133 27.57 9.07 -8.98
C VAL A 133 27.42 10.35 -9.82
N ALA A 134 26.61 11.29 -9.32
CA ALA A 134 26.40 12.58 -10.00
C ALA A 134 27.67 13.43 -10.05
N PHE A 135 28.52 13.31 -9.02
CA PHE A 135 29.83 13.96 -8.94
C PHE A 135 30.89 12.94 -8.57
N GLU A 136 32.01 12.93 -9.31
CA GLU A 136 33.13 12.01 -9.07
C GLU A 136 33.74 12.17 -7.65
N SER A 137 33.59 13.33 -7.02
CA SER A 137 33.99 13.62 -5.64
C SER A 137 33.24 12.80 -4.60
N ASP A 138 31.99 12.43 -4.89
CA ASP A 138 31.08 11.73 -3.96
C ASP A 138 31.16 10.21 -4.10
N ARG A 139 32.04 9.73 -4.98
CA ARG A 139 32.19 8.31 -5.27
C ARG A 139 32.56 7.55 -4.00
N PRO A 140 31.85 6.47 -3.66
CA PRO A 140 32.13 5.68 -2.48
C PRO A 140 33.48 4.97 -2.62
N VAL A 141 34.27 5.03 -1.55
CA VAL A 141 35.55 4.35 -1.43
C VAL A 141 35.53 3.56 -0.13
N MET A 142 35.69 2.24 -0.25
CA MET A 142 35.92 1.40 0.91
C MET A 142 37.40 1.54 1.28
N ALA A 143 37.67 2.34 2.30
CA ALA A 143 39.01 2.69 2.74
C ALA A 143 39.36 2.03 4.08
N THR A 144 40.65 1.82 4.26
CA THR A 144 41.29 1.37 5.50
C THR A 144 42.35 2.40 5.85
N CYS A 145 42.30 2.92 7.07
CA CYS A 145 43.27 3.87 7.61
C CYS A 145 43.76 3.34 8.95
N THR A 146 45.08 3.16 9.10
CA THR A 146 45.69 2.69 10.35
C THR A 146 46.95 3.50 10.67
N PHE A 147 47.19 3.70 11.96
CA PHE A 147 48.42 4.29 12.51
C PHE A 147 49.30 3.23 13.20
N GLU A 148 48.98 1.95 13.01
CA GLU A 148 49.82 0.85 13.50
C GLU A 148 51.07 0.73 12.63
N SER A 149 52.22 1.04 13.22
CA SER A 149 53.52 0.98 12.53
C SER A 149 53.81 -0.39 11.94
N VAL A 150 53.41 -1.46 12.61
CA VAL A 150 53.56 -2.84 12.13
C VAL A 150 52.89 -3.02 10.76
N ILE A 151 51.64 -2.56 10.63
CA ILE A 151 50.88 -2.72 9.37
C ILE A 151 51.46 -1.83 8.28
N ALA A 152 51.83 -0.58 8.59
CA ALA A 152 52.45 0.32 7.62
C ALA A 152 53.78 -0.24 7.09
N VAL A 153 54.60 -0.84 7.96
CA VAL A 153 55.87 -1.49 7.60
C VAL A 153 55.62 -2.75 6.76
N GLU A 154 54.66 -3.59 7.12
CA GLU A 154 54.29 -4.77 6.33
C GLU A 154 53.78 -4.37 4.93
N CYS A 155 52.98 -3.32 4.83
CA CYS A 155 52.54 -2.76 3.54
C CYS A 155 53.74 -2.27 2.71
N ALA A 156 54.67 -1.52 3.32
CA ALA A 156 55.88 -1.06 2.64
C ALA A 156 56.77 -2.22 2.18
N GLN A 157 56.90 -3.29 2.98
CA GLN A 157 57.64 -4.50 2.61
C GLN A 157 56.97 -5.25 1.46
N ALA A 158 55.63 -5.34 1.44
CA ALA A 158 54.88 -5.95 0.34
C ALA A 158 55.07 -5.16 -0.97
N LEU A 159 55.03 -3.82 -0.90
CA LEU A 159 55.34 -2.96 -2.04
C LEU A 159 56.80 -3.15 -2.51
N ALA A 160 57.76 -3.20 -1.59
CA ALA A 160 59.17 -3.43 -1.92
C ALA A 160 59.41 -4.77 -2.62
N ALA A 161 58.72 -5.84 -2.19
CA ALA A 161 58.83 -7.15 -2.82
C ALA A 161 58.37 -7.15 -4.28
N MET A 162 57.42 -6.28 -4.64
CA MET A 162 57.00 -6.09 -6.04
C MET A 162 58.01 -5.28 -6.85
N VAL A 163 58.61 -4.26 -6.23
CA VAL A 163 59.64 -3.44 -6.88
C VAL A 163 60.92 -4.27 -7.14
N ASP A 164 61.22 -5.25 -6.29
CA ASP A 164 62.44 -6.08 -6.34
C ASP A 164 62.67 -6.78 -7.69
N GLU A 165 61.59 -7.09 -8.41
CA GLU A 165 61.65 -7.73 -9.73
C GLU A 165 62.19 -6.80 -10.83
N HIS A 166 62.00 -5.48 -10.68
CA HIS A 166 62.30 -4.48 -11.70
C HIS A 166 63.40 -3.49 -11.29
N ASP A 167 63.49 -3.18 -9.99
CA ASP A 167 64.48 -2.27 -9.40
C ASP A 167 64.91 -2.78 -8.00
N PRO A 168 65.88 -3.73 -7.94
CA PRO A 168 66.35 -4.31 -6.68
C PRO A 168 66.98 -3.29 -5.73
N GLU A 169 67.59 -2.22 -6.27
CA GLU A 169 68.23 -1.18 -5.47
C GLU A 169 67.18 -0.35 -4.73
N LEU A 170 66.14 0.11 -5.44
CA LEU A 170 65.02 0.82 -4.82
C LEU A 170 64.29 -0.07 -3.81
N ALA A 171 64.05 -1.34 -4.14
CA ALA A 171 63.44 -2.29 -3.22
C ALA A 171 64.26 -2.50 -1.94
N ALA A 172 65.59 -2.49 -2.04
CA ALA A 172 66.48 -2.56 -0.88
C ALA A 172 66.41 -1.29 -0.02
N ASP A 173 66.35 -0.10 -0.63
CA ASP A 173 66.21 1.18 0.09
C ASP A 173 64.87 1.26 0.84
N ILE A 174 63.75 0.90 0.18
CA ILE A 174 62.43 0.81 0.82
C ILE A 174 62.49 -0.11 2.05
N ARG A 175 63.06 -1.32 1.91
CA ARG A 175 63.19 -2.30 3.00
C ARG A 175 64.12 -1.82 4.12
N SER A 176 65.16 -1.06 3.79
CA SER A 176 66.10 -0.52 4.76
C SER A 176 65.41 0.54 5.62
N ARG A 177 64.84 1.56 4.99
CA ARG A 177 64.17 2.68 5.67
C ARG A 177 62.94 2.24 6.47
N ALA A 178 62.12 1.34 5.92
CA ALA A 178 60.96 0.81 6.64
C ALA A 178 61.35 0.07 7.93
N ARG A 179 62.48 -0.65 7.93
CA ARG A 179 62.99 -1.35 9.13
C ARG A 179 63.60 -0.38 10.14
N SER A 180 64.40 0.58 9.68
CA SER A 180 65.04 1.59 10.54
C SER A 180 64.02 2.42 11.34
N ALA A 181 62.88 2.75 10.74
CA ALA A 181 61.80 3.46 11.43
C ALA A 181 61.18 2.66 12.59
N THR A 182 61.24 1.33 12.56
CA THR A 182 60.70 0.47 13.65
C THR A 182 61.61 0.49 14.88
N THR A 183 62.90 0.80 14.70
CA THR A 183 63.92 0.85 15.76
C THR A 183 64.13 2.24 16.36
N ALA A 184 63.50 3.28 15.79
CA ALA A 184 63.58 4.64 16.30
C ALA A 184 62.80 4.80 17.62
N PRO A 185 63.23 5.70 18.54
CA PRO A 185 62.49 5.98 19.76
C PRO A 185 61.07 6.46 19.43
N ARG A 186 60.10 5.99 20.22
CA ARG A 186 58.68 6.34 20.06
C ARG A 186 58.52 7.86 19.91
N PRO A 187 57.74 8.32 18.92
CA PRO A 187 57.55 9.75 18.67
C PRO A 187 57.00 10.52 19.87
N SER A 188 57.15 11.84 19.83
CA SER A 188 56.43 12.71 20.75
C SER A 188 54.92 12.47 20.57
N PRO A 189 54.15 12.33 21.66
CA PRO A 189 52.70 12.09 21.57
C PRO A 189 51.95 13.17 20.76
N GLU A 190 52.49 14.39 20.71
CA GLU A 190 51.82 15.57 20.17
C GLU A 190 51.63 15.54 18.64
N SER A 191 52.65 15.17 17.85
CA SER A 191 52.55 15.18 16.38
C SER A 191 51.56 14.13 15.86
N SER A 192 51.62 12.92 16.41
CA SER A 192 50.67 11.85 16.07
C SER A 192 49.24 12.17 16.53
N GLN A 193 49.08 12.78 17.72
CA GLN A 193 47.77 13.20 18.21
C GLN A 193 47.13 14.29 17.34
N HIS A 194 47.93 15.26 16.86
CA HIS A 194 47.43 16.31 15.99
C HIS A 194 46.91 15.75 14.66
N LEU A 195 47.64 14.84 14.02
CA LEU A 195 47.23 14.20 12.77
C LEU A 195 45.95 13.37 12.95
N ILE A 196 45.89 12.54 14.01
CA ILE A 196 44.71 11.73 14.33
C ILE A 196 43.50 12.63 14.57
N SER A 197 43.64 13.70 15.37
CA SER A 197 42.57 14.66 15.64
C SER A 197 42.06 15.35 14.37
N SER A 198 42.97 15.75 13.49
CA SER A 198 42.63 16.39 12.19
C SER A 198 41.84 15.44 11.30
N ILE A 199 42.24 14.16 11.23
CA ILE A 199 41.56 13.14 10.44
C ILE A 199 40.19 12.82 11.04
N LEU A 200 40.09 12.65 12.36
CA LEU A 200 38.80 12.45 13.04
C LEU A 200 37.84 13.59 12.76
N THR A 201 38.30 14.84 12.78
CA THR A 201 37.49 16.01 12.44
C THR A 201 36.92 15.94 11.02
N VAL A 202 37.73 15.52 10.04
CA VAL A 202 37.27 15.36 8.65
C VAL A 202 36.24 14.23 8.53
N LEU A 203 36.44 13.12 9.23
CA LEU A 203 35.51 11.99 9.26
C LEU A 203 34.17 12.36 9.93
N GLU A 204 34.22 13.13 11.01
CA GLU A 204 33.02 13.65 11.69
C GLU A 204 32.22 14.59 10.77
N GLN A 205 32.89 15.51 10.08
CA GLN A 205 32.26 16.39 9.09
C GLN A 205 31.57 15.61 7.97
N GLN A 206 32.17 14.52 7.50
CA GLN A 206 31.56 13.67 6.46
C GLN A 206 30.33 12.93 7.00
N ARG A 207 30.43 12.39 8.23
CA ARG A 207 29.32 11.70 8.88
C ARG A 207 28.10 12.62 9.07
N ASP A 208 28.32 13.86 9.48
CA ASP A 208 27.24 14.81 9.72
C ASP A 208 26.57 15.25 8.41
N ARG A 209 27.34 15.49 7.34
CA ARG A 209 26.78 15.71 5.99
C ARG A 209 25.93 14.53 5.51
N TRP A 210 26.37 13.31 5.75
CA TRP A 210 25.61 12.10 5.40
C TRP A 210 24.29 11.99 6.17
N ARG A 211 24.28 12.39 7.45
CA ARG A 211 23.05 12.42 8.25
C ARG A 211 22.06 13.45 7.71
N GLU A 212 22.53 14.68 7.48
CA GLU A 212 21.72 15.76 6.91
C GLU A 212 21.13 15.36 5.55
N GLN A 213 21.94 14.77 4.67
CA GLN A 213 21.49 14.32 3.35
C GLN A 213 20.46 13.18 3.43
N ARG A 214 20.58 12.28 4.42
CA ARG A 214 19.57 11.23 4.67
C ARG A 214 18.26 11.81 5.18
N GLU A 215 18.31 12.79 6.08
CA GLU A 215 17.12 13.47 6.58
C GLU A 215 16.40 14.24 5.46
N ILE A 216 17.15 14.95 4.61
CA ILE A 216 16.61 15.63 3.44
C ILE A 216 15.94 14.64 2.49
N ASN A 217 16.62 13.54 2.12
CA ASN A 217 16.04 12.52 1.25
C ASN A 217 14.78 11.88 1.84
N HIS A 218 14.78 11.60 3.15
CA HIS A 218 13.59 11.07 3.82
C HIS A 218 12.44 12.07 3.80
N SER A 219 12.71 13.35 4.07
CA SER A 219 11.70 14.41 4.04
C SER A 219 11.11 14.62 2.63
N LEU A 220 11.95 14.54 1.60
CA LEU A 220 11.54 14.60 0.19
C LEU A 220 10.64 13.42 -0.17
N GLN A 221 10.99 12.20 0.24
CA GLN A 221 10.13 11.03 0.02
C GLN A 221 8.76 11.17 0.69
N LEU A 222 8.70 11.71 1.90
CA LEU A 222 7.43 11.98 2.58
C LEU A 222 6.62 13.07 1.86
N ALA A 223 7.27 14.13 1.38
CA ALA A 223 6.62 15.19 0.62
C ALA A 223 6.06 14.68 -0.72
N LEU A 224 6.82 13.86 -1.45
CA LEU A 224 6.40 13.18 -2.68
C LEU A 224 5.15 12.34 -2.45
N ARG A 225 5.15 11.47 -1.43
CA ARG A 225 3.98 10.63 -1.09
C ARG A 225 2.74 11.47 -0.75
N ARG A 226 2.91 12.60 -0.05
CA ARG A 226 1.80 13.52 0.25
C ARG A 226 1.27 14.18 -1.03
N ALA A 227 2.15 14.62 -1.92
CA ALA A 227 1.76 15.22 -3.19
C ALA A 227 1.04 14.21 -4.11
N GLU A 228 1.51 12.97 -4.17
CA GLU A 228 0.84 11.87 -4.90
C GLU A 228 -0.56 11.60 -4.34
N SER A 229 -0.69 11.49 -3.02
CA SER A 229 -1.98 11.28 -2.35
C SER A 229 -2.95 12.44 -2.62
N GLU A 230 -2.48 13.68 -2.58
CA GLU A 230 -3.32 14.84 -2.85
C GLU A 230 -3.71 14.93 -4.33
N SER A 231 -2.81 14.55 -5.24
CA SER A 231 -3.10 14.48 -6.67
C SER A 231 -4.18 13.44 -6.97
N LEU A 232 -4.10 12.24 -6.37
CA LEU A 232 -5.15 11.22 -6.45
C LEU A 232 -6.47 11.73 -5.88
N ARG A 233 -6.43 12.49 -4.77
CA ARG A 233 -7.63 13.09 -4.17
C ARG A 233 -8.28 14.11 -5.11
N VAL A 234 -7.49 14.96 -5.75
CA VAL A 234 -7.97 15.94 -6.74
C VAL A 234 -8.50 15.27 -8.00
N GLN A 235 -7.85 14.21 -8.49
CA GLN A 235 -8.35 13.41 -9.62
C GLN A 235 -9.67 12.70 -9.28
N ASN A 236 -9.79 12.13 -8.09
CA ASN A 236 -11.04 11.54 -7.60
C ASN A 236 -12.14 12.62 -7.50
N LEU A 237 -11.83 13.79 -6.95
CA LEU A 237 -12.78 14.92 -6.86
C LEU A 237 -13.19 15.46 -8.25
N ALA A 238 -12.27 15.51 -9.21
CA ALA A 238 -12.57 15.91 -10.58
C ALA A 238 -13.44 14.87 -11.31
N SER A 239 -13.16 13.57 -11.11
CA SER A 239 -14.01 12.46 -11.57
C SER A 239 -15.41 12.54 -10.94
N LEU A 240 -15.50 12.86 -9.63
CA LEU A 240 -16.76 13.10 -8.93
C LEU A 240 -17.52 14.32 -9.48
N GLY A 241 -16.84 15.39 -9.90
CA GLY A 241 -17.46 16.58 -10.50
C GLY A 241 -18.13 16.30 -11.85
N VAL A 242 -17.53 15.45 -12.69
CA VAL A 242 -18.15 14.95 -13.93
C VAL A 242 -19.25 13.92 -13.61
N SER A 243 -19.10 13.15 -12.53
CA SER A 243 -20.07 12.15 -12.04
C SER A 243 -21.34 12.77 -11.42
N ALA A 244 -21.27 13.97 -10.84
CA ALA A 244 -22.40 14.57 -10.12
C ALA A 244 -23.61 14.84 -11.03
N SER A 245 -23.39 15.22 -12.29
CA SER A 245 -24.48 15.50 -13.23
C SER A 245 -25.12 14.23 -13.81
N SER A 246 -24.35 13.16 -14.03
CA SER A 246 -24.87 11.88 -14.53
C SER A 246 -25.49 11.05 -13.42
N LEU A 247 -24.87 11.01 -12.22
CA LEU A 247 -25.48 10.47 -11.00
C LEU A 247 -26.78 11.21 -10.75
N ALA A 248 -26.81 12.54 -10.66
CA ALA A 248 -28.06 13.28 -10.47
C ALA A 248 -29.12 12.94 -11.52
N HIS A 249 -28.74 12.72 -12.78
CA HIS A 249 -29.67 12.29 -13.83
C HIS A 249 -30.20 10.86 -13.61
N GLU A 250 -29.33 9.94 -13.18
CA GLU A 250 -29.68 8.57 -12.78
C GLU A 250 -30.45 8.49 -11.46
N LEU A 251 -30.30 9.46 -10.55
CA LEU A 251 -31.09 9.60 -9.33
C LEU A 251 -32.48 10.15 -9.68
N ASN A 252 -32.52 11.18 -10.52
CA ASN A 252 -33.75 11.88 -10.86
C ASN A 252 -34.72 10.99 -11.64
N ASN A 253 -34.24 10.09 -12.52
CA ASN A 253 -35.12 9.24 -13.34
C ASN A 253 -36.00 8.25 -12.54
N PRO A 254 -35.44 7.42 -11.63
CA PRO A 254 -36.25 6.60 -10.75
C PRO A 254 -36.99 7.44 -9.71
N LEU A 255 -36.40 8.48 -9.11
CA LEU A 255 -37.12 9.35 -8.16
C LEU A 255 -38.34 10.04 -8.80
N THR A 256 -38.25 10.43 -10.07
CA THR A 256 -39.39 10.95 -10.85
C THR A 256 -40.44 9.87 -11.07
N SER A 257 -40.04 8.63 -11.38
CA SER A 257 -40.97 7.52 -11.56
C SER A 257 -41.69 7.15 -10.24
N ILE A 258 -40.95 7.19 -9.13
CA ILE A 258 -41.47 6.98 -7.77
C ILE A 258 -42.41 8.11 -7.39
N GLY A 259 -42.00 9.36 -7.59
CA GLY A 259 -42.82 10.55 -7.33
C GLY A 259 -44.13 10.53 -8.12
N LEU A 260 -44.08 10.20 -9.41
CA LEU A 260 -45.27 10.08 -10.26
C LEU A 260 -46.19 8.94 -9.81
N ALA A 261 -45.64 7.80 -9.40
CA ALA A 261 -46.42 6.69 -8.85
C ALA A 261 -47.11 7.12 -7.53
N VAL A 262 -46.37 7.78 -6.62
CA VAL A 262 -46.91 8.33 -5.36
C VAL A 262 -47.98 9.40 -5.59
N GLU A 263 -47.81 10.28 -6.58
CA GLU A 263 -48.82 11.26 -6.97
C GLU A 263 -50.11 10.61 -7.50
N LEU A 264 -49.99 9.60 -8.36
CA LEU A 264 -51.13 8.82 -8.85
C LEU A 264 -51.87 8.13 -7.69
N ILE A 265 -51.13 7.51 -6.77
CA ILE A 265 -51.66 6.87 -5.56
C ILE A 265 -52.44 7.87 -4.72
N GLY A 266 -51.86 9.04 -4.45
CA GLY A 266 -52.49 10.08 -3.64
C GLY A 266 -53.75 10.65 -4.29
N HIS A 267 -53.74 10.83 -5.61
CA HIS A 267 -54.90 11.31 -6.36
C HIS A 267 -56.06 10.29 -6.33
N GLU A 268 -55.77 9.01 -6.56
CA GLU A 268 -56.80 7.96 -6.56
C GLU A 268 -57.33 7.65 -5.16
N ALA A 269 -56.46 7.65 -4.14
CA ALA A 269 -56.88 7.45 -2.75
C ALA A 269 -57.82 8.57 -2.26
N ARG A 270 -57.58 9.83 -2.66
CA ARG A 270 -58.48 10.96 -2.36
C ARG A 270 -59.81 10.85 -3.10
N ALA A 271 -59.78 10.53 -4.40
CA ALA A 271 -61.00 10.29 -5.18
C ALA A 271 -61.84 9.14 -4.59
N MET A 272 -61.21 8.16 -3.96
CA MET A 272 -61.89 7.09 -3.23
C MET A 272 -62.51 7.52 -1.90
N LEU A 273 -61.84 8.37 -1.12
CA LEU A 273 -62.41 8.92 0.13
C LEU A 273 -63.66 9.78 -0.13
N GLU A 274 -63.79 10.32 -1.34
CA GLU A 274 -64.93 11.11 -1.79
C GLU A 274 -66.02 10.27 -2.50
N SER A 275 -65.75 8.99 -2.80
CA SER A 275 -66.67 8.10 -3.53
C SER A 275 -67.63 7.36 -2.60
N THR A 276 -68.91 7.30 -2.96
CA THR A 276 -69.96 6.62 -2.17
C THR A 276 -70.10 5.12 -2.50
N GLU A 277 -69.63 4.67 -3.67
CA GLU A 277 -69.64 3.26 -4.11
C GLU A 277 -68.34 2.92 -4.86
N PRO A 278 -67.30 2.40 -4.18
CA PRO A 278 -66.03 2.06 -4.83
C PRO A 278 -66.07 0.71 -5.56
N ASP A 279 -65.61 0.69 -6.81
CA ASP A 279 -65.36 -0.55 -7.58
C ASP A 279 -64.10 -1.26 -7.05
N LEU A 280 -64.33 -2.28 -6.24
CA LEU A 280 -63.31 -3.09 -5.59
C LEU A 280 -62.40 -3.85 -6.57
N ALA A 281 -62.85 -4.19 -7.78
CA ALA A 281 -62.04 -4.93 -8.75
C ALA A 281 -60.98 -4.04 -9.39
N THR A 282 -61.40 -2.85 -9.83
CA THR A 282 -60.49 -1.82 -10.34
C THR A 282 -59.49 -1.40 -9.26
N TRP A 283 -59.94 -1.27 -8.01
CA TRP A 283 -59.07 -0.96 -6.87
C TRP A 283 -57.97 -2.00 -6.63
N ARG A 284 -58.31 -3.30 -6.64
CA ARG A 284 -57.33 -4.38 -6.46
C ARG A 284 -56.28 -4.41 -7.57
N SER A 285 -56.68 -4.16 -8.82
CA SER A 285 -55.74 -4.08 -9.94
C SER A 285 -54.78 -2.91 -9.78
N ARG A 286 -55.29 -1.73 -9.40
CA ARG A 286 -54.46 -0.53 -9.24
C ARG A 286 -53.53 -0.63 -8.03
N LEU A 287 -53.99 -1.18 -6.90
CA LEU A 287 -53.13 -1.47 -5.76
C LEU A 287 -52.00 -2.45 -6.08
N ALA A 288 -52.24 -3.42 -6.99
CA ALA A 288 -51.18 -4.32 -7.45
C ALA A 288 -50.13 -3.57 -8.29
N GLU A 289 -50.56 -2.72 -9.23
CA GLU A 289 -49.64 -1.88 -10.02
C GLU A 289 -48.81 -0.92 -9.15
N ILE A 290 -49.44 -0.40 -8.10
CA ILE A 290 -48.83 0.46 -7.08
C ILE A 290 -47.79 -0.31 -6.26
N ALA A 291 -48.11 -1.52 -5.81
CA ALA A 291 -47.18 -2.38 -5.09
C ALA A 291 -45.98 -2.73 -5.97
N ASP A 292 -46.20 -3.08 -7.24
CA ASP A 292 -45.14 -3.38 -8.21
C ASP A 292 -44.24 -2.16 -8.50
N ALA A 293 -44.81 -0.94 -8.51
CA ALA A 293 -44.05 0.30 -8.67
C ALA A 293 -43.20 0.61 -7.42
N ALA A 294 -43.76 0.43 -6.21
CA ALA A 294 -43.05 0.63 -4.95
C ALA A 294 -41.94 -0.41 -4.73
N GLU A 295 -42.13 -1.66 -5.14
CA GLU A 295 -41.09 -2.69 -5.06
C GLU A 295 -39.94 -2.42 -6.05
N ARG A 296 -40.27 -1.91 -7.25
CA ARG A 296 -39.27 -1.42 -8.21
C ARG A 296 -38.50 -0.21 -7.66
N ALA A 297 -39.20 0.70 -7.00
CA ALA A 297 -38.63 1.88 -6.34
C ALA A 297 -37.60 1.49 -5.28
N GLU A 298 -37.99 0.56 -4.40
CA GLU A 298 -37.17 0.01 -3.33
C GLU A 298 -35.91 -0.66 -3.89
N ARG A 299 -36.04 -1.48 -4.95
CA ARG A 299 -34.88 -2.09 -5.62
C ARG A 299 -33.90 -1.07 -6.19
N VAL A 300 -34.40 0.04 -6.74
CA VAL A 300 -33.53 1.10 -7.28
C VAL A 300 -32.88 1.91 -6.17
N GLY A 301 -33.62 2.21 -5.09
CA GLY A 301 -33.09 2.87 -3.90
C GLY A 301 -31.95 2.11 -3.23
N HIS A 302 -32.08 0.78 -3.07
CA HIS A 302 -31.00 -0.07 -2.55
C HIS A 302 -29.76 -0.04 -3.46
N ARG A 303 -29.93 -0.21 -4.77
CA ARG A 303 -28.81 -0.14 -5.75
C ARG A 303 -28.09 1.22 -5.72
N MET A 304 -28.84 2.29 -5.54
CA MET A 304 -28.34 3.65 -5.50
C MET A 304 -27.55 3.89 -4.21
N SER A 305 -28.06 3.44 -3.07
CA SER A 305 -27.35 3.50 -1.79
C SER A 305 -26.05 2.68 -1.83
N ASP A 306 -26.06 1.47 -2.40
CA ASP A 306 -24.86 0.64 -2.53
C ASP A 306 -23.80 1.29 -3.44
N ALA A 307 -24.22 1.89 -4.56
CA ALA A 307 -23.32 2.60 -5.46
C ALA A 307 -22.72 3.84 -4.79
N VAL A 308 -23.54 4.64 -4.10
CA VAL A 308 -23.10 5.83 -3.36
C VAL A 308 -22.19 5.45 -2.20
N GLN A 309 -22.49 4.39 -1.45
CA GLN A 309 -21.64 3.88 -0.37
C GLN A 309 -20.31 3.31 -0.91
N THR A 310 -20.31 2.69 -2.09
CA THR A 310 -19.07 2.21 -2.74
C THR A 310 -18.19 3.39 -3.22
N ILE A 311 -18.82 4.44 -3.75
CA ILE A 311 -18.13 5.64 -4.26
C ILE A 311 -17.63 6.54 -3.11
N LEU A 312 -18.43 6.72 -2.06
CA LEU A 312 -18.08 7.52 -0.88
C LEU A 312 -17.23 6.76 0.14
N GLY A 313 -17.34 5.43 0.18
CA GLY A 313 -16.61 4.53 1.06
C GLY A 313 -15.23 4.14 0.54
N SER A 314 -14.54 5.04 -0.18
CA SER A 314 -13.17 4.85 -0.66
C SER A 314 -12.13 4.91 0.47
N VAL A 315 -12.31 4.03 1.45
CA VAL A 315 -11.25 3.56 2.34
C VAL A 315 -11.02 2.11 1.92
N ARG A 316 -9.80 1.81 1.45
CA ARG A 316 -9.40 0.42 1.18
C ARG A 316 -9.73 -0.40 2.43
N PRO A 317 -10.45 -1.54 2.31
CA PRO A 317 -10.75 -2.36 3.48
C PRO A 317 -9.45 -2.69 4.21
N SER A 318 -9.45 -2.53 5.52
CA SER A 318 -8.35 -2.99 6.36
C SER A 318 -8.27 -4.51 6.26
N ASP A 319 -7.09 -5.10 6.46
CA ASP A 319 -6.94 -6.57 6.43
C ASP A 319 -7.81 -7.28 7.50
N SER A 320 -8.30 -6.55 8.51
CA SER A 320 -9.27 -7.03 9.51
C SER A 320 -10.68 -7.27 8.95
N ASP A 321 -11.02 -6.68 7.81
CA ASP A 321 -12.39 -6.63 7.29
C ASP A 321 -12.64 -7.68 6.21
N LEU A 322 -11.61 -8.45 5.83
CA LEU A 322 -11.72 -9.52 4.85
C LEU A 322 -11.90 -10.87 5.56
N GLU A 323 -12.84 -11.67 5.06
CA GLU A 323 -13.17 -12.99 5.59
C GLU A 323 -12.91 -14.10 4.56
N SER A 324 -12.79 -15.33 5.06
CA SER A 324 -12.61 -16.53 4.24
C SER A 324 -13.98 -17.04 3.79
N ILE A 325 -14.34 -16.81 2.54
CA ILE A 325 -15.63 -17.20 1.97
C ILE A 325 -15.48 -18.50 1.15
N ASP A 326 -16.36 -19.47 1.37
CA ASP A 326 -16.51 -20.63 0.47
C ASP A 326 -17.18 -20.16 -0.83
N LEU A 327 -16.34 -19.90 -1.83
CA LEU A 327 -16.76 -19.35 -3.11
C LEU A 327 -17.69 -20.29 -3.87
N ALA A 328 -17.56 -21.60 -3.71
CA ALA A 328 -18.39 -22.57 -4.42
C ALA A 328 -19.84 -22.52 -3.92
N ALA A 329 -20.02 -22.51 -2.60
CA ALA A 329 -21.33 -22.35 -1.97
C ALA A 329 -21.93 -20.98 -2.29
N TRP A 330 -21.13 -19.93 -2.13
CA TRP A 330 -21.56 -18.54 -2.37
C TRP A 330 -22.02 -18.31 -3.82
N LEU A 331 -21.27 -18.78 -4.82
CA LEU A 331 -21.66 -18.65 -6.22
C LEU A 331 -22.91 -19.47 -6.56
N GLY A 332 -23.13 -20.60 -5.87
CA GLY A 332 -24.35 -21.39 -6.00
C GLY A 332 -25.59 -20.60 -5.56
N GLU A 333 -25.57 -20.05 -4.34
CA GLU A 333 -26.66 -19.22 -3.81
C GLU A 333 -26.90 -17.97 -4.69
N PHE A 334 -25.83 -17.27 -5.05
CA PHE A 334 -25.91 -16.11 -5.93
C PHE A 334 -26.52 -16.44 -7.30
N ALA A 335 -26.16 -17.59 -7.89
CA ALA A 335 -26.69 -18.01 -9.18
C ALA A 335 -28.19 -18.37 -9.11
N GLU A 336 -28.63 -19.02 -8.03
CA GLU A 336 -30.05 -19.33 -7.81
C GLU A 336 -30.88 -18.05 -7.68
N GLU A 337 -30.47 -17.14 -6.80
CA GLU A 337 -31.14 -15.84 -6.58
C GLU A 337 -31.20 -15.02 -7.88
N THR A 338 -30.06 -14.87 -8.56
CA THR A 338 -29.97 -14.03 -9.76
C THR A 338 -30.69 -14.66 -10.96
N SER A 339 -30.80 -15.99 -11.01
CA SER A 339 -31.55 -16.67 -12.08
C SER A 339 -33.04 -16.37 -12.01
N VAL A 340 -33.59 -16.30 -10.79
CA VAL A 340 -34.98 -15.92 -10.55
C VAL A 340 -35.20 -14.46 -10.93
N ASP A 341 -34.32 -13.57 -10.46
CA ASP A 341 -34.42 -12.13 -10.70
C ASP A 341 -34.34 -11.73 -12.18
N LEU A 342 -33.48 -12.40 -12.95
CA LEU A 342 -33.29 -12.11 -14.38
C LEU A 342 -34.17 -12.97 -15.30
N GLY A 343 -34.89 -13.95 -14.75
CA GLY A 343 -35.65 -14.93 -15.53
C GLY A 343 -34.78 -15.75 -16.49
N ARG A 344 -33.49 -15.93 -16.18
CA ARG A 344 -32.50 -16.58 -17.06
C ARG A 344 -31.62 -17.52 -16.25
N SER A 345 -31.42 -18.74 -16.77
CA SER A 345 -30.59 -19.75 -16.09
C SER A 345 -29.13 -19.31 -16.00
N ILE A 346 -28.57 -19.40 -14.79
CA ILE A 346 -27.14 -19.23 -14.51
C ILE A 346 -26.60 -20.57 -14.02
N VAL A 347 -25.52 -21.04 -14.64
CA VAL A 347 -24.89 -22.33 -14.32
C VAL A 347 -23.51 -22.09 -13.74
N THR A 348 -23.21 -22.74 -12.62
CA THR A 348 -21.91 -22.66 -11.94
C THR A 348 -21.08 -23.93 -12.16
N ASP A 349 -19.80 -23.74 -12.49
CA ASP A 349 -18.78 -24.79 -12.62
C ASP A 349 -17.58 -24.41 -11.74
N VAL A 350 -17.66 -24.77 -10.46
CA VAL A 350 -16.70 -24.37 -9.42
C VAL A 350 -16.32 -25.60 -8.60
N ALA A 351 -15.02 -25.82 -8.42
CA ALA A 351 -14.54 -26.91 -7.57
C ALA A 351 -15.03 -26.73 -6.12
N PRO A 352 -15.57 -27.77 -5.46
CA PRO A 352 -16.00 -27.70 -4.07
C PRO A 352 -14.86 -27.25 -3.13
N ALA A 353 -15.21 -26.60 -2.01
CA ALA A 353 -14.26 -26.16 -0.99
C ALA A 353 -13.18 -25.19 -1.53
N THR A 354 -13.59 -24.27 -2.41
CA THR A 354 -12.72 -23.20 -2.92
C THR A 354 -12.89 -21.95 -2.06
N PHE A 355 -11.84 -21.56 -1.33
CA PHE A 355 -11.91 -20.42 -0.41
C PHE A 355 -11.17 -19.18 -0.94
N VAL A 356 -11.79 -18.02 -0.81
CA VAL A 356 -11.21 -16.72 -1.16
C VAL A 356 -11.28 -15.75 0.01
N LEU A 357 -10.33 -14.81 0.05
CA LEU A 357 -10.33 -13.72 1.04
C LEU A 357 -11.12 -12.54 0.46
N ALA A 358 -12.32 -12.27 0.97
CA ALA A 358 -13.24 -11.28 0.41
C ALA A 358 -14.27 -10.76 1.43
N GLN A 359 -15.17 -9.89 0.98
CA GLN A 359 -16.38 -9.45 1.69
C GLN A 359 -17.60 -9.80 0.83
N ASP A 360 -18.65 -10.37 1.43
CA ASP A 360 -19.88 -10.78 0.74
C ASP A 360 -20.43 -9.69 -0.18
N GLY A 361 -20.71 -8.50 0.35
CA GLY A 361 -21.29 -7.39 -0.43
C GLY A 361 -20.41 -6.95 -1.61
N ARG A 362 -19.09 -7.04 -1.48
CA ARG A 362 -18.15 -6.70 -2.57
C ARG A 362 -18.13 -7.77 -3.65
N LEU A 363 -18.18 -9.06 -3.29
CA LEU A 363 -18.34 -10.14 -4.26
C LEU A 363 -19.68 -9.98 -5.01
N ARG A 364 -20.76 -9.73 -4.27
CA ARG A 364 -22.10 -9.52 -4.83
C ARG A 364 -22.11 -8.36 -5.83
N HIS A 365 -21.43 -7.25 -5.52
CA HIS A 365 -21.28 -6.13 -6.44
C HIS A 365 -20.54 -6.54 -7.72
N ILE A 366 -19.36 -7.17 -7.62
CA ILE A 366 -18.58 -7.59 -8.80
C ILE A 366 -19.42 -8.51 -9.70
N PHE A 367 -19.96 -9.60 -9.15
CA PHE A 367 -20.62 -10.64 -9.93
C PHE A 367 -21.99 -10.19 -10.47
N SER A 368 -22.78 -9.43 -9.72
CA SER A 368 -24.05 -8.87 -10.23
C SER A 368 -23.83 -7.96 -11.43
N ASN A 369 -22.72 -7.21 -11.46
CA ASN A 369 -22.39 -6.33 -12.57
C ASN A 369 -21.99 -7.13 -13.81
N LEU A 370 -21.12 -8.13 -13.65
CA LEU A 370 -20.68 -8.99 -14.75
C LEU A 370 -21.83 -9.81 -15.34
N VAL A 371 -22.63 -10.47 -14.50
CA VAL A 371 -23.77 -11.28 -14.94
C VAL A 371 -24.85 -10.44 -15.60
N ARG A 372 -25.14 -9.24 -15.08
CA ARG A 372 -26.09 -8.33 -15.73
C ARG A 372 -25.57 -7.85 -17.08
N ASN A 373 -24.29 -7.54 -17.20
CA ASN A 373 -23.70 -7.15 -18.48
C ASN A 373 -23.78 -8.31 -19.50
N ALA A 374 -23.48 -9.54 -19.06
CA ALA A 374 -23.66 -10.76 -19.86
C ALA A 374 -25.13 -10.93 -20.31
N HIS A 375 -26.08 -10.84 -19.38
CA HIS A 375 -27.51 -10.95 -19.68
C HIS A 375 -28.00 -9.92 -20.69
N GLN A 376 -27.56 -8.67 -20.55
CA GLN A 376 -27.98 -7.59 -21.43
C GLN A 376 -27.31 -7.63 -22.82
N ALA A 377 -26.10 -8.18 -22.91
CA ALA A 377 -25.38 -8.28 -24.18
C ALA A 377 -25.84 -9.49 -25.01
N ASP A 378 -26.19 -10.58 -24.35
CA ASP A 378 -26.60 -11.82 -24.98
C ASP A 378 -28.11 -11.89 -25.12
N ALA A 379 -28.60 -11.64 -26.34
CA ALA A 379 -30.02 -11.72 -26.69
C ALA A 379 -30.56 -13.16 -26.82
N SER A 380 -29.72 -14.19 -26.60
CA SER A 380 -30.16 -15.58 -26.58
C SER A 380 -30.63 -15.98 -25.17
N ASP A 381 -31.56 -16.94 -25.11
CA ASP A 381 -31.99 -17.57 -23.85
C ASP A 381 -30.98 -18.62 -23.32
N SER A 382 -29.75 -18.63 -23.85
CA SER A 382 -28.72 -19.57 -23.41
C SER A 382 -28.33 -19.29 -21.95
N PRO A 383 -27.95 -20.30 -21.16
CA PRO A 383 -27.51 -20.06 -19.79
C PRO A 383 -26.21 -19.25 -19.75
N ILE A 384 -26.11 -18.32 -18.79
CA ILE A 384 -24.85 -17.64 -18.46
C ILE A 384 -24.03 -18.59 -17.62
N THR A 385 -22.76 -18.80 -17.96
CA THR A 385 -21.90 -19.75 -17.24
C THR A 385 -20.91 -19.01 -16.36
N ILE A 386 -20.84 -19.38 -15.07
CA ILE A 386 -19.81 -18.92 -14.15
C ILE A 386 -18.88 -20.08 -13.85
N ARG A 387 -17.60 -19.95 -14.19
CA ARG A 387 -16.58 -20.99 -13.99
C ARG A 387 -15.48 -20.49 -13.08
N ALA A 388 -14.96 -21.32 -12.19
CA ALA A 388 -13.77 -20.97 -11.41
C ALA A 388 -12.62 -21.96 -11.65
N ASP A 389 -11.47 -21.45 -12.09
CA ASP A 389 -10.23 -22.21 -12.18
C ASP A 389 -9.32 -21.85 -10.99
N VAL A 390 -8.95 -22.86 -10.20
CA VAL A 390 -8.21 -22.69 -8.93
C VAL A 390 -6.71 -22.80 -9.18
N GLY A 391 -6.00 -21.69 -8.99
CA GLY A 391 -4.54 -21.60 -9.04
C GLY A 391 -3.86 -21.88 -7.70
N ALA A 392 -2.53 -21.75 -7.67
CA ALA A 392 -1.74 -21.95 -6.45
C ALA A 392 -1.98 -20.86 -5.40
N HIS A 393 -2.18 -19.62 -5.82
CA HIS A 393 -2.31 -18.44 -4.95
C HIS A 393 -3.58 -17.62 -5.23
N ASP A 394 -4.24 -17.88 -6.34
CA ASP A 394 -5.41 -17.14 -6.80
C ASP A 394 -6.51 -18.07 -7.33
N VAL A 395 -7.71 -17.52 -7.45
CA VAL A 395 -8.86 -18.16 -8.09
C VAL A 395 -9.31 -17.24 -9.23
N MET A 396 -9.34 -17.79 -10.44
CA MET A 396 -9.87 -17.09 -11.63
C MET A 396 -11.33 -17.45 -11.79
N VAL A 397 -12.24 -16.50 -11.62
CA VAL A 397 -13.68 -16.70 -11.83
C VAL A 397 -14.10 -16.05 -13.13
N SER A 398 -14.48 -16.85 -14.12
CA SER A 398 -14.91 -16.41 -15.43
C SER A 398 -16.44 -16.38 -15.55
N VAL A 399 -16.99 -15.26 -16.00
CA VAL A 399 -18.39 -15.11 -16.42
C VAL A 399 -18.43 -15.13 -17.94
N VAL A 400 -19.16 -16.09 -18.50
CA VAL A 400 -19.20 -16.38 -19.95
C VAL A 400 -20.59 -16.09 -20.49
N ASP A 401 -20.65 -15.22 -21.50
CA ASP A 401 -21.84 -14.95 -22.32
C ASP A 401 -21.64 -15.38 -23.78
N ARG A 402 -22.74 -15.46 -24.53
CA ARG A 402 -22.74 -15.74 -25.97
C ARG A 402 -23.24 -14.54 -26.79
N GLY A 403 -23.03 -13.33 -26.25
CA GLY A 403 -23.38 -12.09 -26.92
C GLY A 403 -22.49 -11.76 -28.11
N PRO A 404 -22.63 -10.57 -28.72
CA PRO A 404 -21.89 -10.17 -29.91
C PRO A 404 -20.41 -9.85 -29.65
N GLY A 405 -19.95 -9.96 -28.41
CA GLY A 405 -18.61 -9.55 -27.98
C GLY A 405 -18.44 -8.04 -27.83
N ILE A 406 -17.25 -7.68 -27.34
CA ILE A 406 -16.76 -6.31 -27.22
C ILE A 406 -15.99 -5.93 -28.50
N PRO A 407 -16.31 -4.79 -29.15
CA PRO A 407 -15.55 -4.28 -30.29
C PRO A 407 -14.08 -4.03 -29.94
N PRO A 408 -13.10 -4.36 -30.83
CA PRO A 408 -11.67 -4.20 -30.55
C PRO A 408 -11.26 -2.79 -30.10
N THR A 409 -11.96 -1.77 -30.59
CA THR A 409 -11.73 -0.36 -30.24
C THR A 409 -12.10 -0.02 -28.80
N LEU A 410 -12.92 -0.85 -28.13
CA LEU A 410 -13.38 -0.62 -26.76
C LEU A 410 -12.69 -1.53 -25.75
N VAL A 411 -12.06 -2.64 -26.17
CA VAL A 411 -11.50 -3.66 -25.26
C VAL A 411 -10.51 -3.09 -24.24
N GLN A 412 -9.69 -2.11 -24.64
CA GLN A 412 -8.70 -1.50 -23.75
C GLN A 412 -9.34 -0.54 -22.73
N ASP A 413 -10.48 0.04 -23.09
CA ASP A 413 -11.11 1.13 -22.35
C ASP A 413 -12.40 0.70 -21.65
N VAL A 414 -12.84 -0.57 -21.75
CA VAL A 414 -14.11 -1.03 -21.16
C VAL A 414 -14.20 -0.88 -19.64
N PHE A 415 -13.06 -0.69 -18.97
CA PHE A 415 -12.98 -0.45 -17.53
C PHE A 415 -12.75 1.03 -17.18
N GLU A 416 -12.60 1.90 -18.18
CA GLU A 416 -12.57 3.33 -17.97
C GLU A 416 -13.99 3.83 -17.65
N PRO A 417 -14.16 4.71 -16.65
CA PRO A 417 -15.46 5.29 -16.35
C PRO A 417 -16.12 5.90 -17.59
N PHE A 418 -17.43 5.69 -17.72
CA PHE A 418 -18.27 6.25 -18.80
C PHE A 418 -18.03 5.69 -20.20
N VAL A 419 -17.13 4.70 -20.37
CA VAL A 419 -16.98 4.00 -21.64
C VAL A 419 -18.09 2.97 -21.80
N SER A 420 -18.91 3.14 -22.84
CA SER A 420 -20.07 2.28 -23.09
C SER A 420 -20.32 2.12 -24.59
N GLY A 421 -20.45 0.87 -25.04
CA GLY A 421 -20.93 0.55 -26.40
C GLY A 421 -22.44 0.77 -26.60
N ARG A 422 -23.14 1.25 -25.57
CA ARG A 422 -24.62 1.29 -25.48
C ARG A 422 -25.17 2.68 -25.16
N THR A 423 -24.48 3.74 -25.60
CA THR A 423 -24.92 5.14 -25.42
C THR A 423 -26.34 5.39 -25.94
N ALA A 424 -26.79 4.67 -26.98
CA ALA A 424 -28.13 4.77 -27.55
C ALA A 424 -29.24 4.04 -26.76
N THR A 425 -28.88 3.08 -25.89
CA THR A 425 -29.85 2.27 -25.10
C THR A 425 -29.67 2.47 -23.59
N GLY A 426 -29.03 3.57 -23.16
CA GLY A 426 -28.94 3.97 -21.75
C GLY A 426 -27.84 3.30 -20.92
N GLY A 427 -26.79 2.73 -21.53
CA GLY A 427 -25.66 2.17 -20.78
C GLY A 427 -24.72 3.25 -20.27
N THR A 428 -24.59 3.39 -18.94
CA THR A 428 -23.90 4.49 -18.24
C THR A 428 -22.37 4.36 -18.23
N GLY A 429 -21.84 3.17 -18.54
CA GLY A 429 -20.39 2.89 -18.62
C GLY A 429 -19.68 2.83 -17.26
N LEU A 430 -20.39 2.97 -16.14
CA LEU A 430 -19.79 2.95 -14.80
C LEU A 430 -19.65 1.54 -14.22
N GLY A 431 -20.47 0.59 -14.67
CA GLY A 431 -20.56 -0.73 -14.05
C GLY A 431 -19.23 -1.48 -14.01
N LEU A 432 -18.56 -1.63 -15.15
CA LEU A 432 -17.29 -2.37 -15.21
C LEU A 432 -16.15 -1.66 -14.48
N ALA A 433 -16.11 -0.32 -14.55
CA ALA A 433 -15.12 0.48 -13.83
C ALA A 433 -15.22 0.27 -12.30
N LEU A 434 -16.43 0.30 -11.75
CA LEU A 434 -16.68 0.05 -10.33
C LEU A 434 -16.38 -1.41 -9.95
N ALA A 435 -16.79 -2.38 -10.76
CA ALA A 435 -16.49 -3.80 -10.50
C ALA A 435 -14.97 -4.04 -10.45
N ARG A 436 -14.20 -3.40 -11.34
CA ARG A 436 -12.74 -3.48 -11.33
C ARG A 436 -12.13 -2.83 -10.10
N GLN A 437 -12.60 -1.65 -9.71
CA GLN A 437 -12.16 -0.96 -8.50
C GLN A 437 -12.43 -1.80 -7.24
N VAL A 438 -13.64 -2.37 -7.11
CA VAL A 438 -14.01 -3.24 -5.99
C VAL A 438 -13.15 -4.51 -5.95
N ALA A 439 -12.82 -5.09 -7.11
CA ALA A 439 -11.90 -6.23 -7.16
C ALA A 439 -10.48 -5.84 -6.74
N GLN A 440 -9.99 -4.66 -7.13
CA GLN A 440 -8.68 -4.14 -6.72
C GLN A 440 -8.61 -3.89 -5.21
N ASP A 441 -9.71 -3.42 -4.60
CA ASP A 441 -9.83 -3.31 -3.14
C ASP A 441 -9.71 -4.67 -2.44
N LEU A 442 -10.14 -5.75 -3.11
CA LEU A 442 -9.96 -7.14 -2.65
C LEU A 442 -8.59 -7.75 -3.05
N ARG A 443 -7.62 -6.92 -3.45
CA ARG A 443 -6.30 -7.33 -3.98
C ARG A 443 -6.38 -8.21 -5.23
N GLY A 444 -7.49 -8.12 -5.95
CA GLY A 444 -7.80 -8.80 -7.19
C GLY A 444 -7.70 -7.88 -8.41
N ASP A 445 -8.27 -8.34 -9.53
CA ASP A 445 -8.54 -7.50 -10.70
C ASP A 445 -9.69 -8.09 -11.53
N VAL A 446 -10.31 -7.28 -12.38
CA VAL A 446 -11.27 -7.73 -13.40
C VAL A 446 -10.71 -7.41 -14.77
N PHE A 447 -10.75 -8.38 -15.69
CA PHE A 447 -10.23 -8.22 -17.04
C PHE A 447 -11.02 -9.05 -18.06
N VAL A 448 -10.90 -8.68 -19.35
CA VAL A 448 -11.47 -9.44 -20.47
C VAL A 448 -10.48 -10.56 -20.83
N SER A 449 -10.86 -11.81 -20.60
CA SER A 449 -10.03 -12.98 -20.97
C SER A 449 -10.18 -13.34 -22.44
N ARG A 450 -11.41 -13.23 -22.95
CA ARG A 450 -11.74 -13.52 -24.36
C ARG A 450 -12.92 -12.67 -24.78
N THR A 451 -12.90 -12.18 -26.01
CA THR A 451 -14.03 -11.50 -26.63
C THR A 451 -14.02 -11.75 -28.13
N SER A 452 -15.18 -12.05 -28.71
CA SER A 452 -15.36 -12.32 -30.14
C SER A 452 -16.85 -12.18 -30.50
N GLY A 453 -17.18 -12.28 -31.79
CA GLY A 453 -18.58 -12.32 -32.24
C GLY A 453 -19.41 -13.51 -31.72
N GLU A 454 -18.79 -14.43 -30.99
CA GLU A 454 -19.42 -15.61 -30.37
C GLU A 454 -19.61 -15.46 -28.85
N GLY A 455 -19.21 -14.34 -28.25
CA GLY A 455 -19.37 -14.08 -26.82
C GLY A 455 -18.18 -13.40 -26.14
N THR A 456 -18.39 -13.04 -24.88
CA THR A 456 -17.36 -12.46 -24.00
C THR A 456 -17.11 -13.37 -22.79
N VAL A 457 -15.86 -13.43 -22.36
CA VAL A 457 -15.41 -14.04 -21.11
C VAL A 457 -14.76 -12.96 -20.26
N MET A 458 -15.49 -12.49 -19.25
CA MET A 458 -14.97 -11.61 -18.22
C MET A 458 -14.39 -12.45 -17.10
N THR A 459 -13.23 -12.08 -16.55
CA THR A 459 -12.59 -12.85 -15.48
C THR A 459 -12.22 -11.97 -14.30
N VAL A 460 -12.59 -12.44 -13.12
CA VAL A 460 -12.25 -11.85 -11.82
C VAL A 460 -11.15 -12.70 -11.21
N ARG A 461 -10.04 -12.06 -10.83
CA ARG A 461 -8.98 -12.69 -10.06
C ARG A 461 -9.16 -12.38 -8.58
N LEU A 462 -9.25 -13.41 -7.74
CA LEU A 462 -9.36 -13.28 -6.29
C LEU A 462 -8.20 -13.99 -5.58
N SER A 463 -7.82 -13.49 -4.40
CA SER A 463 -6.77 -14.12 -3.59
C SER A 463 -7.30 -15.40 -2.95
N ARG A 464 -6.64 -16.52 -3.21
CA ARG A 464 -6.99 -17.81 -2.62
C ARG A 464 -6.57 -17.83 -1.16
N THR A 465 -7.42 -18.37 -0.30
CA THR A 465 -7.08 -18.63 1.11
C THR A 465 -7.32 -20.10 1.46
N SER A 466 -6.82 -20.52 2.61
CA SER A 466 -7.23 -21.77 3.23
C SER A 466 -8.49 -21.52 4.08
N PRO A 467 -9.34 -22.54 4.30
CA PRO A 467 -10.45 -22.42 5.22
C PRO A 467 -9.92 -21.90 6.55
N SER A 468 -10.40 -20.73 6.93
CA SER A 468 -10.11 -20.15 8.24
C SER A 468 -10.65 -21.08 9.31
N SER A 469 -9.78 -21.58 10.19
CA SER A 469 -10.18 -22.26 11.43
C SER A 469 -10.75 -21.30 12.47
N ARG A 470 -10.88 -20.00 12.15
CA ARG A 470 -11.95 -19.21 12.75
C ARG A 470 -13.22 -19.71 12.08
N THR A 471 -13.80 -20.73 12.72
CA THR A 471 -15.23 -20.84 12.85
C THR A 471 -15.79 -19.40 12.81
N PRO A 472 -16.84 -19.10 12.02
CA PRO A 472 -17.74 -18.02 12.41
C PRO A 472 -17.95 -18.17 13.93
N PRO A 473 -18.29 -17.12 14.71
CA PRO A 473 -19.02 -17.45 15.92
C PRO A 473 -20.19 -18.33 15.43
N VAL A 474 -20.07 -19.65 15.63
CA VAL A 474 -21.22 -20.50 15.81
C VAL A 474 -21.88 -19.73 16.91
N ARG A 475 -22.91 -18.97 16.53
CA ARG A 475 -23.94 -18.56 17.47
C ARG A 475 -24.20 -19.86 18.19
N GLU A 476 -23.69 -19.97 19.41
CA GLU A 476 -24.12 -21.03 20.29
C GLU A 476 -25.64 -20.95 20.19
N PRO A 477 -26.35 -22.05 19.89
CA PRO A 477 -27.79 -22.05 20.00
C PRO A 477 -28.09 -21.79 21.48
N THR A 478 -28.14 -20.51 21.85
CA THR A 478 -28.65 -20.02 23.11
C THR A 478 -30.12 -20.40 23.09
N ALA A 479 -30.35 -21.53 23.74
CA ALA A 479 -31.56 -21.92 24.43
C ALA A 479 -32.88 -21.38 23.85
N SER A 480 -33.64 -22.31 23.29
CA SER A 480 -35.09 -22.30 23.12
C SER A 480 -35.67 -21.29 22.13
N LEU A 481 -36.04 -21.82 20.95
CA LEU A 481 -37.10 -21.31 20.09
C LEU A 481 -38.35 -20.99 20.94
N ARG A 482 -38.53 -19.72 21.29
CA ARG A 482 -39.86 -19.18 21.56
C ARG A 482 -40.37 -18.64 20.22
N GLY A 483 -41.48 -19.20 19.74
CA GLY A 483 -42.14 -18.74 18.51
C GLY A 483 -42.53 -17.25 18.58
N PRO A 484 -43.08 -16.68 17.49
CA PRO A 484 -43.41 -15.27 17.42
C PRO A 484 -44.29 -14.87 18.61
N VAL A 485 -43.80 -13.94 19.42
CA VAL A 485 -44.57 -13.35 20.51
C VAL A 485 -45.61 -12.44 19.85
N GLN A 486 -46.80 -12.97 19.59
CA GLN A 486 -47.98 -12.12 19.51
C GLN A 486 -48.02 -11.29 20.81
N ASP A 487 -48.11 -9.96 20.70
CA ASP A 487 -48.17 -8.97 21.80
C ASP A 487 -46.85 -8.38 22.36
N GLY A 488 -45.71 -8.48 21.65
CA GLY A 488 -44.47 -7.81 22.07
C GLY A 488 -44.54 -6.26 22.01
N ARG A 489 -43.79 -5.57 22.87
CA ARG A 489 -43.68 -4.09 22.89
C ARG A 489 -42.39 -3.59 22.25
N ILE A 490 -42.52 -2.62 21.34
CA ILE A 490 -41.38 -2.00 20.66
C ILE A 490 -41.39 -0.49 20.92
N LEU A 491 -40.22 0.08 21.23
CA LEU A 491 -40.00 1.52 21.26
C LEU A 491 -39.22 1.94 20.01
N VAL A 492 -39.66 2.99 19.33
CA VAL A 492 -38.97 3.60 18.18
C VAL A 492 -38.58 5.03 18.54
N LEU A 493 -37.29 5.34 18.51
CA LEU A 493 -36.73 6.67 18.69
C LEU A 493 -36.08 7.13 17.39
N ASP A 494 -36.74 8.08 16.71
CA ASP A 494 -36.29 8.69 15.46
C ASP A 494 -36.82 10.13 15.44
N ASP A 495 -35.97 11.12 15.15
CA ASP A 495 -36.34 12.55 15.16
C ASP A 495 -37.19 12.93 13.94
N ASP A 496 -37.08 12.19 12.84
CA ASP A 496 -37.88 12.38 11.63
C ASP A 496 -39.30 11.82 11.82
N GLU A 497 -40.30 12.69 11.75
CA GLU A 497 -41.71 12.32 11.93
C GLU A 497 -42.22 11.36 10.86
N GLU A 498 -41.82 11.50 9.62
CA GLU A 498 -42.29 10.66 8.51
C GLU A 498 -41.70 9.24 8.65
N VAL A 499 -40.40 9.14 8.94
CA VAL A 499 -39.73 7.84 9.17
C VAL A 499 -40.29 7.15 10.41
N ARG A 500 -40.50 7.90 11.50
CA ARG A 500 -41.06 7.40 12.76
C ARG A 500 -42.47 6.84 12.58
N LEU A 501 -43.34 7.53 11.84
CA LEU A 501 -44.70 7.09 11.57
C LEU A 501 -44.73 5.86 10.64
N ALA A 502 -43.91 5.86 9.59
CA ALA A 502 -43.82 4.75 8.65
C ALA A 502 -43.31 3.46 9.31
N LEU A 503 -42.23 3.56 10.08
CA LEU A 503 -41.65 2.43 10.81
C LEU A 503 -42.61 1.90 11.89
N GLY A 504 -43.26 2.80 12.63
CA GLY A 504 -44.29 2.43 13.60
C GLY A 504 -45.43 1.64 12.97
N SER A 505 -46.00 2.16 11.88
CA SER A 505 -47.08 1.50 11.14
C SER A 505 -46.68 0.12 10.60
N LEU A 506 -45.44 -0.03 10.12
CA LEU A 506 -44.93 -1.31 9.61
C LEU A 506 -44.81 -2.36 10.72
N LEU A 507 -44.29 -1.97 11.89
CA LEU A 507 -44.10 -2.84 13.06
C LEU A 507 -45.44 -3.19 13.76
N GLU A 508 -46.43 -2.31 13.75
CA GLU A 508 -47.77 -2.63 14.25
C GLU A 508 -48.46 -3.68 13.37
N ARG A 509 -48.27 -3.60 12.04
CA ARG A 509 -48.83 -4.57 11.08
C ARG A 509 -48.23 -5.97 11.21
N THR A 510 -47.06 -6.11 11.86
CA THR A 510 -46.47 -7.41 12.20
C THR A 510 -46.95 -7.95 13.55
N GLY A 511 -47.80 -7.22 14.27
CA GLY A 511 -48.47 -7.68 15.49
C GLY A 511 -47.85 -7.19 16.81
N TYR A 512 -46.94 -6.21 16.76
CA TYR A 512 -46.34 -5.60 17.96
C TYR A 512 -47.11 -4.36 18.42
N SER A 513 -47.07 -4.07 19.72
CA SER A 513 -47.48 -2.78 20.27
C SER A 513 -46.30 -1.82 20.18
N VAL A 514 -46.42 -0.78 19.35
CA VAL A 514 -45.32 0.15 19.07
C VAL A 514 -45.58 1.49 19.74
N ILE A 515 -44.56 2.01 20.41
CA ILE A 515 -44.55 3.38 20.94
C ILE A 515 -43.44 4.11 20.20
N SER A 516 -43.78 5.23 19.57
CA SER A 516 -42.86 6.01 18.77
C SER A 516 -42.64 7.38 19.39
N VAL A 517 -41.39 7.77 19.61
CA VAL A 517 -40.99 9.02 20.27
C VAL A 517 -39.97 9.77 19.42
N GLY A 518 -40.06 11.10 19.40
CA GLY A 518 -39.18 11.96 18.61
C GLY A 518 -37.96 12.50 19.36
N ASP A 519 -37.94 12.36 20.69
CA ASP A 519 -36.88 12.93 21.53
C ASP A 519 -36.34 11.92 22.56
N PRO A 520 -35.02 11.94 22.84
CA PRO A 520 -34.42 11.02 23.80
C PRO A 520 -34.97 11.13 25.23
N ALA A 521 -35.42 12.30 25.67
CA ALA A 521 -35.90 12.50 27.03
C ALA A 521 -37.21 11.73 27.28
N THR A 522 -38.12 11.76 26.30
CA THR A 522 -39.35 10.97 26.31
C THR A 522 -39.05 9.47 26.21
N ALA A 523 -38.08 9.05 25.38
CA ALA A 523 -37.64 7.65 25.32
C ALA A 523 -37.12 7.13 26.68
N ILE A 524 -36.32 7.94 27.37
CA ILE A 524 -35.80 7.62 28.71
C ILE A 524 -36.93 7.52 29.74
N ALA A 525 -37.92 8.42 29.69
CA ALA A 525 -39.09 8.37 30.56
C ALA A 525 -39.93 7.11 30.30
N GLU A 526 -40.10 6.72 29.03
CA GLU A 526 -40.82 5.53 28.61
C GLU A 526 -40.14 4.23 29.09
N VAL A 527 -38.83 4.10 28.88
CA VAL A 527 -38.07 2.91 29.32
C VAL A 527 -38.05 2.78 30.84
N ARG A 528 -38.12 3.90 31.58
CA ARG A 528 -38.24 3.90 33.04
C ARG A 528 -39.62 3.40 33.51
N ALA A 529 -40.69 3.72 32.78
CA ALA A 529 -42.06 3.39 33.14
C ALA A 529 -42.50 2.00 32.65
N HIS A 530 -42.01 1.57 31.49
CA HIS A 530 -42.47 0.39 30.78
C HIS A 530 -41.32 -0.50 30.32
N ASP A 531 -41.60 -1.79 30.14
CA ASP A 531 -40.64 -2.72 29.54
C ASP A 531 -40.86 -2.82 28.03
N TYR A 532 -39.77 -2.93 27.29
CA TYR A 532 -39.77 -3.06 25.83
C TYR A 532 -38.92 -4.25 25.44
N ASP A 533 -39.41 -5.03 24.49
CA ASP A 533 -38.72 -6.21 24.01
C ASP A 533 -37.66 -5.85 22.95
N THR A 534 -37.87 -4.79 22.18
CA THR A 534 -36.91 -4.20 21.25
C THR A 534 -37.01 -2.68 21.30
N ILE A 535 -35.87 -1.99 21.23
CA ILE A 535 -35.81 -0.53 21.12
C ILE A 535 -35.02 -0.16 19.87
N PHE A 536 -35.69 0.43 18.88
CA PHE A 536 -35.03 0.99 17.71
C PHE A 536 -34.60 2.43 17.99
N VAL A 537 -33.34 2.75 17.71
CA VAL A 537 -32.77 4.07 17.95
C VAL A 537 -32.01 4.50 16.70
N ASP A 538 -32.41 5.61 16.09
CA ASP A 538 -31.64 6.20 15.00
C ASP A 538 -30.26 6.68 15.49
N ASN A 539 -29.24 6.46 14.67
CA ASN A 539 -27.86 6.83 15.00
C ASN A 539 -27.64 8.36 15.03
N PHE A 540 -28.51 9.14 14.36
CA PHE A 540 -28.35 10.58 14.18
C PHE A 540 -29.60 11.38 14.60
N LEU A 541 -29.93 11.34 15.89
CA LEU A 541 -31.11 12.03 16.44
C LEU A 541 -30.98 13.56 16.54
N HIS A 542 -29.77 14.09 16.74
CA HIS A 542 -29.53 15.55 16.82
C HIS A 542 -28.03 15.88 16.71
N PRO A 543 -27.61 17.00 16.09
CA PRO A 543 -26.19 17.35 15.94
C PRO A 543 -25.37 17.47 17.24
N SER A 544 -26.02 17.67 18.39
CA SER A 544 -25.38 17.84 19.70
C SER A 544 -25.45 16.60 20.61
N LEU A 545 -26.06 15.52 20.14
CA LEU A 545 -26.29 14.29 20.91
C LEU A 545 -25.66 13.11 20.15
N THR A 546 -24.84 12.35 20.85
CA THR A 546 -24.22 11.13 20.29
C THR A 546 -25.07 9.92 20.65
N PHE A 547 -25.09 8.92 19.76
CA PHE A 547 -25.79 7.66 19.99
C PHE A 547 -25.31 6.96 21.27
N GLU A 548 -24.01 6.96 21.54
CA GLU A 548 -23.42 6.39 22.76
C GLU A 548 -24.05 6.96 24.02
N ARG A 549 -24.26 8.27 24.05
CA ARG A 549 -24.83 8.96 25.22
C ARG A 549 -26.29 8.58 25.42
N VAL A 550 -27.05 8.43 24.33
CA VAL A 550 -28.45 7.99 24.40
C VAL A 550 -28.53 6.55 24.93
N VAL A 551 -27.65 5.65 24.48
CA VAL A 551 -27.59 4.27 25.00
C VAL A 551 -27.22 4.24 26.48
N ASP A 552 -26.25 5.04 26.91
CA ASP A 552 -25.86 5.12 28.32
C ASP A 552 -26.99 5.68 29.20
N ASP A 553 -27.72 6.70 28.74
CA ASP A 553 -28.85 7.28 29.45
C ASP A 553 -30.04 6.31 29.56
N LEU A 554 -30.30 5.50 28.51
CA LEU A 554 -31.32 4.44 28.52
C LEU A 554 -30.94 3.31 29.50
N GLU A 555 -29.69 2.87 29.48
CA GLU A 555 -29.16 1.84 30.39
C GLU A 555 -29.17 2.31 31.85
N ALA A 556 -28.86 3.58 32.10
CA ALA A 556 -28.96 4.18 33.43
C ALA A 556 -30.42 4.27 33.92
N ALA A 557 -31.37 4.48 33.01
CA ALA A 557 -32.80 4.53 33.33
C ALA A 557 -33.38 3.14 33.60
N ARG A 558 -32.88 2.11 32.94
CA ARG A 558 -33.25 0.70 33.17
C ARG A 558 -32.08 -0.24 32.86
N PRO A 559 -31.38 -0.76 33.87
CA PRO A 559 -30.28 -1.69 33.67
C PRO A 559 -30.71 -2.95 32.90
N GLY A 560 -29.91 -3.35 31.91
CA GLY A 560 -30.16 -4.50 31.04
C GLY A 560 -30.98 -4.20 29.78
N VAL A 561 -31.27 -2.93 29.48
CA VAL A 561 -32.02 -2.56 28.27
C VAL A 561 -31.13 -2.54 27.02
N ARG A 562 -29.81 -2.37 27.19
CA ARG A 562 -28.82 -2.32 26.11
C ARG A 562 -28.90 -3.49 25.14
N ASP A 563 -29.10 -4.72 25.64
CA ASP A 563 -29.19 -5.93 24.80
C ASP A 563 -30.41 -5.92 23.85
N ARG A 564 -31.39 -5.06 24.14
CA ARG A 564 -32.62 -4.91 23.36
C ARG A 564 -32.56 -3.76 22.36
N ILE A 565 -31.48 -2.97 22.38
CA ILE A 565 -31.30 -1.82 21.50
C ILE A 565 -30.85 -2.28 20.10
N VAL A 566 -31.47 -1.68 19.09
CA VAL A 566 -31.14 -1.82 17.68
C VAL A 566 -30.83 -0.43 17.14
N MET A 567 -29.57 -0.22 16.76
CA MET A 567 -29.12 0.99 16.07
C MET A 567 -29.65 0.97 14.63
N ILE A 568 -30.30 2.05 14.21
CA ILE A 568 -30.65 2.29 12.81
C ILE A 568 -29.62 3.27 12.22
N THR A 569 -28.93 2.90 11.13
CA THR A 569 -27.90 3.76 10.52
C THR A 569 -27.89 3.68 9.01
N GLY A 570 -27.64 4.81 8.33
CA GLY A 570 -27.55 4.91 6.87
C GLY A 570 -26.13 4.84 6.29
N SER A 571 -25.12 4.52 7.10
CA SER A 571 -23.72 4.43 6.66
C SER A 571 -23.01 3.20 7.21
N LEU A 572 -22.32 2.49 6.32
CA LEU A 572 -21.39 1.38 6.63
C LEU A 572 -20.00 1.89 7.05
N ALA A 573 -19.83 3.20 7.26
CA ALA A 573 -18.56 3.76 7.72
C ALA A 573 -18.08 3.01 8.98
N SER A 574 -16.77 2.79 9.04
CA SER A 574 -16.10 1.99 10.08
C SER A 574 -16.48 2.38 11.51
N ASN A 575 -16.90 3.64 11.73
CA ASN A 575 -17.32 4.14 13.03
C ASN A 575 -18.66 3.59 13.54
N ALA A 576 -19.67 3.34 12.70
CA ALA A 576 -20.99 2.91 13.15
C ALA A 576 -20.98 1.44 13.62
N ASN A 577 -20.35 0.56 12.84
CA ASN A 577 -20.17 -0.85 13.21
C ASN A 577 -19.23 -1.01 14.41
N GLU A 578 -18.15 -0.22 14.50
CA GLU A 578 -17.26 -0.23 15.66
C GLU A 578 -17.96 0.28 16.93
N THR A 579 -18.76 1.36 16.83
CA THR A 579 -19.58 1.85 17.94
C THR A 579 -20.60 0.80 18.37
N ALA A 580 -21.31 0.17 17.43
CA ALA A 580 -22.29 -0.87 17.76
C ALA A 580 -21.65 -2.09 18.44
N ALA A 581 -20.51 -2.57 17.92
CA ALA A 581 -19.76 -3.67 18.49
C ALA A 581 -19.20 -3.32 19.89
N ARG A 582 -18.70 -2.11 20.08
CA ARG A 582 -18.22 -1.61 21.38
C ARG A 582 -19.33 -1.51 22.42
N LEU A 583 -20.53 -1.10 21.99
CA LEU A 583 -21.70 -0.98 22.85
C LEU A 583 -22.47 -2.30 23.02
N GLY A 584 -22.18 -3.33 22.22
CA GLY A 584 -22.90 -4.61 22.25
C GLY A 584 -24.34 -4.52 21.77
N VAL A 585 -24.67 -3.55 20.90
CA VAL A 585 -26.02 -3.36 20.36
C VAL A 585 -26.16 -3.97 18.97
N ARG A 586 -27.38 -4.31 18.56
CA ARG A 586 -27.68 -4.81 17.21
C ARG A 586 -27.73 -3.65 16.22
N VAL A 587 -27.52 -3.93 14.93
CA VAL A 587 -27.51 -2.91 13.87
C VAL A 587 -28.51 -3.27 12.78
N LEU A 588 -29.27 -2.27 12.33
CA LEU A 588 -30.12 -2.29 11.16
C LEU A 588 -29.67 -1.18 10.19
N LEU A 589 -29.28 -1.57 8.98
CA LEU A 589 -28.76 -0.65 7.96
C LEU A 589 -29.89 -0.09 7.09
N LYS A 590 -29.94 1.22 6.92
CA LYS A 590 -30.79 1.90 5.93
C LYS A 590 -30.13 1.81 4.54
N PRO A 591 -30.88 1.51 3.46
CA PRO A 591 -32.29 1.13 3.46
C PRO A 591 -32.47 -0.34 3.90
N PHE A 592 -33.56 -0.61 4.62
CA PHE A 592 -33.96 -1.95 5.07
C PHE A 592 -35.38 -2.27 4.62
N SER A 593 -35.63 -3.54 4.32
CA SER A 593 -36.93 -4.05 3.91
C SER A 593 -37.76 -4.54 5.11
N ARG A 594 -39.04 -4.82 4.86
CA ARG A 594 -39.90 -5.49 5.84
C ARG A 594 -39.33 -6.85 6.28
N ARG A 595 -38.70 -7.59 5.37
CA ARG A 595 -38.13 -8.90 5.65
C ARG A 595 -36.96 -8.80 6.63
N ASP A 596 -36.13 -7.76 6.51
CA ASP A 596 -34.99 -7.53 7.40
C ASP A 596 -35.46 -7.23 8.83
N LEU A 597 -36.56 -6.48 8.98
CA LEU A 597 -37.20 -6.26 10.28
C LEU A 597 -37.77 -7.56 10.87
N GLU A 598 -38.46 -8.38 10.06
CA GLU A 598 -39.02 -9.66 10.51
C GLU A 598 -37.91 -10.63 10.95
N GLN A 599 -36.81 -10.72 10.19
CA GLN A 599 -35.64 -11.52 10.57
C GLN A 599 -35.01 -11.01 11.87
N LEU A 600 -34.76 -9.70 11.99
CA LEU A 600 -34.14 -9.10 13.17
C LEU A 600 -34.98 -9.24 14.45
N LEU A 601 -36.31 -9.29 14.31
CA LEU A 601 -37.23 -9.53 15.42
C LEU A 601 -37.36 -11.02 15.78
N THR A 602 -37.06 -11.93 14.84
CA THR A 602 -37.10 -13.39 15.02
C THR A 602 -35.77 -13.94 15.56
N ASP A 603 -34.65 -13.31 15.23
CA ASP A 603 -33.26 -13.66 15.63
C ASP A 603 -32.93 -13.34 17.11
N ARG A 604 -33.90 -13.50 18.02
CA ARG A 604 -33.74 -13.20 19.46
C ARG A 604 -32.95 -14.24 20.24
#